data_AF-A0A803LE52-F1
#
_entry.id   AF-A0A803LE52-F1
#
_cell.length_a   1.000
_cell.length_b   1.000
_cell.length_c   1.000
_cell.angle_alpha   90.00
_cell.angle_beta   90.00
_cell.angle_gamma   90.00
#
_symmetry.space_group_name_H-M   'P 1'
#
loop_
_entity.id
_entity.type
_entity.pdbx_description
1 polymer ?
#
loop_
_entity_poly.entity_id
_entity_poly.type
_entity_poly.pdbx_seq_one_letter_code
_entity_poly.pdbx_strand_id
1 'polypeptide(L)'
;MNPSSSSSTTTRPCNFAILRKIAVLISTLGIAFLILSFSSPFNRFNRFSPLDEQVHDEYYELRKLLKAASTKEKTVILTYLNEAWAAPNSIFDIFLESFRIGNNTAYLLNHLLVIAVDDDAYTRCQTLVSHCYLLKTNESSAIAHQANFMTPLYLDILWRRLAFLQTILTLEYNFIITDTDVVWFRDPFPHFITDDSDFQTSCDRFNGDQYDLNNFPNMGFLFVRSNNRTIKFYDFWVSSRHSYPHLHEQDAFNRIKHDPVVALLGLKVRFMNTDYFSGFCSPSRDFNKVCTMHYSKIADLKTALEDWKTFISANQSELSQPFNWSVPNKCLYSFLG
;
A
#
# COMPACT_ATOMS: atom_id res chain seq x y z
N MET A 1 -79.86 -14.54 -42.41
CA MET A 1 -79.86 -13.74 -41.18
C MET A 1 -78.43 -13.52 -40.72
N ASN A 2 -77.92 -12.30 -40.91
CA ASN A 2 -76.97 -11.56 -40.07
C ASN A 2 -76.34 -10.44 -40.94
N PRO A 3 -76.52 -9.16 -40.59
CA PRO A 3 -75.98 -8.04 -41.36
C PRO A 3 -74.54 -7.73 -40.95
N SER A 4 -73.76 -7.32 -41.94
CA SER A 4 -72.42 -6.74 -41.83
C SER A 4 -72.47 -5.34 -41.20
N SER A 5 -71.77 -5.14 -40.08
CA SER A 5 -71.53 -3.84 -39.46
C SER A 5 -70.19 -3.24 -39.90
N SER A 6 -70.24 -2.19 -40.71
CA SER A 6 -69.09 -1.31 -41.00
C SER A 6 -69.07 -0.15 -40.00
N SER A 7 -68.06 -0.08 -39.13
CA SER A 7 -67.86 1.05 -38.23
C SER A 7 -67.10 2.18 -38.95
N SER A 8 -67.77 3.30 -39.17
CA SER A 8 -67.18 4.55 -39.65
C SER A 8 -66.46 5.26 -38.51
N THR A 9 -65.15 5.48 -38.63
CA THR A 9 -64.35 6.27 -37.69
C THR A 9 -64.44 7.75 -38.04
N THR A 10 -65.13 8.54 -37.21
CA THR A 10 -65.25 9.99 -37.39
C THR A 10 -64.09 10.70 -36.68
N THR A 11 -63.07 11.13 -37.41
CA THR A 11 -62.00 12.00 -36.88
C THR A 11 -62.50 13.43 -36.69
N ARG A 12 -62.46 13.94 -35.45
CA ARG A 12 -62.74 15.36 -35.14
C ARG A 12 -61.60 16.24 -35.68
N PRO A 13 -61.89 17.41 -36.28
CA PRO A 13 -60.86 18.30 -36.78
C PRO A 13 -60.09 18.94 -35.61
N CYS A 14 -58.76 18.85 -35.66
CA CYS A 14 -57.85 19.51 -34.72
C CYS A 14 -57.98 21.04 -34.86
N ASN A 15 -58.42 21.71 -33.80
CA ASN A 15 -58.67 23.14 -33.82
C ASN A 15 -57.34 23.91 -33.66
N PHE A 16 -56.67 24.20 -34.78
CA PHE A 16 -55.38 24.89 -34.86
C PHE A 16 -55.33 26.23 -34.10
N ALA A 17 -56.49 26.89 -33.91
CA ALA A 17 -56.58 28.13 -33.13
C ALA A 17 -56.28 27.92 -31.63
N ILE A 18 -56.62 26.76 -31.08
CA ILE A 18 -56.38 26.42 -29.66
C ILE A 18 -54.89 26.10 -29.47
N LEU A 19 -54.30 25.32 -30.37
CA LEU A 19 -52.86 25.02 -30.36
C LEU A 19 -52.00 26.28 -30.47
N ARG A 20 -52.40 27.24 -31.31
CA ARG A 20 -51.69 28.52 -31.46
C ARG A 20 -51.77 29.39 -30.20
N LYS A 21 -52.92 29.40 -29.50
CA LYS A 21 -53.07 30.11 -28.21
C LYS A 21 -52.23 29.47 -27.10
N ILE A 22 -52.17 28.14 -27.04
CA ILE A 22 -51.33 27.42 -26.06
C ILE A 22 -49.84 27.68 -26.32
N ALA A 23 -49.40 27.63 -27.58
CA ALA A 23 -48.01 27.90 -27.94
C ALA A 23 -47.57 29.33 -27.58
N VAL A 24 -48.43 30.33 -27.81
CA VAL A 24 -48.17 31.73 -27.41
C VAL A 24 -48.07 31.84 -25.89
N LEU A 25 -48.97 31.18 -25.14
CA LEU A 25 -48.96 31.22 -23.68
C LEU A 25 -47.65 30.63 -23.09
N ILE A 26 -47.23 29.46 -23.58
CA ILE A 26 -45.98 28.79 -23.17
C ILE A 26 -44.77 29.67 -23.49
N SER A 27 -44.74 30.29 -24.67
CA SER A 27 -43.66 31.20 -25.07
C SER A 27 -43.58 32.42 -24.15
N THR A 28 -44.72 33.01 -23.78
CA THR A 28 -44.75 34.16 -22.87
C THR A 28 -44.33 33.81 -21.45
N LEU A 29 -44.71 32.62 -20.95
CA LEU A 29 -44.28 32.10 -19.65
C LEU A 29 -42.78 31.81 -19.60
N GLY A 30 -42.21 31.25 -20.69
CA GLY A 30 -40.77 30.99 -20.79
C GLY A 30 -39.93 32.27 -20.79
N ILE A 31 -40.38 33.31 -21.49
CA ILE A 31 -39.70 34.62 -21.53
C ILE A 31 -39.80 35.32 -20.17
N ALA A 32 -40.96 35.26 -19.50
CA ALA A 32 -41.13 35.82 -18.15
C ALA A 32 -40.23 35.12 -17.12
N PHE A 33 -40.09 33.78 -17.21
CA PHE A 33 -39.20 33.01 -16.33
C PHE A 33 -37.71 33.38 -16.57
N LEU A 34 -37.30 33.54 -17.84
CA LEU A 34 -35.97 34.00 -18.21
C LEU A 34 -35.68 35.41 -17.67
N ILE A 35 -36.62 36.34 -17.83
CA ILE A 35 -36.47 37.70 -17.30
C ILE A 35 -36.40 37.67 -15.77
N LEU A 36 -37.20 36.88 -15.06
CA LEU A 36 -37.13 36.74 -13.59
C LEU A 36 -35.81 36.11 -13.11
N SER A 37 -35.26 35.14 -13.85
CA SER A 37 -33.95 34.56 -13.54
C SER A 37 -32.78 35.52 -13.80
N PHE A 38 -32.90 36.41 -14.81
CA PHE A 38 -31.88 37.42 -15.12
C PHE A 38 -32.06 38.77 -14.38
N SER A 39 -33.24 39.02 -13.80
CA SER A 39 -33.52 40.22 -12.98
C SER A 39 -33.42 39.97 -11.47
N SER A 40 -33.03 38.75 -11.07
CA SER A 40 -32.56 38.50 -9.71
C SER A 40 -31.23 39.24 -9.50
N PRO A 41 -31.12 40.14 -8.49
CA PRO A 41 -29.97 41.01 -8.35
C PRO A 41 -28.73 40.18 -8.04
N PHE A 42 -27.84 40.10 -9.03
CA PHE A 42 -26.45 39.71 -8.93
C PHE A 42 -25.69 40.77 -8.12
N ASN A 43 -26.06 40.93 -6.84
CA ASN A 43 -25.42 41.80 -5.85
C ASN A 43 -25.81 41.33 -4.43
N ARG A 44 -25.35 40.13 -4.08
CA ARG A 44 -25.02 39.75 -2.69
C ARG A 44 -23.65 39.07 -2.69
N PHE A 45 -22.65 39.76 -3.22
CA PHE A 45 -21.28 39.55 -2.78
C PHE A 45 -20.96 40.59 -1.72
N ASN A 46 -20.27 40.15 -0.66
CA ASN A 46 -19.78 40.89 0.50
C ASN A 46 -20.75 41.01 1.69
N ARG A 47 -21.09 39.84 2.26
CA ARG A 47 -20.99 39.59 3.71
C ARG A 47 -20.86 38.08 3.95
N PHE A 48 -19.74 37.52 3.51
CA PHE A 48 -19.21 36.33 4.17
C PHE A 48 -18.42 36.84 5.37
N SER A 49 -18.98 36.69 6.57
CA SER A 49 -18.13 36.51 7.73
C SER A 49 -17.24 35.31 7.41
N PRO A 50 -15.90 35.38 7.56
CA PRO A 50 -15.10 34.17 7.53
C PRO A 50 -15.53 33.37 8.76
N LEU A 51 -16.45 32.42 8.55
CA LEU A 51 -16.36 31.18 9.31
C LEU A 51 -15.01 30.63 8.89
N ASP A 52 -14.05 30.76 9.79
CA ASP A 52 -12.79 30.03 9.77
C ASP A 52 -13.17 28.54 9.85
N GLU A 53 -13.61 27.99 8.72
CA GLU A 53 -13.68 26.56 8.51
C GLU A 53 -12.23 26.13 8.41
N GLN A 54 -11.63 25.94 9.59
CA GLN A 54 -10.28 25.45 9.76
C GLN A 54 -10.21 24.16 8.94
N VAL A 55 -9.60 24.23 7.76
CA VAL A 55 -9.42 23.06 6.89
C VAL A 55 -8.61 22.07 7.70
N HIS A 56 -9.29 21.09 8.26
CA HIS A 56 -8.67 20.04 9.04
C HIS A 56 -7.91 19.15 8.05
N ASP A 57 -6.61 19.40 7.88
CA ASP A 57 -5.72 18.48 7.17
C ASP A 57 -5.61 17.23 8.04
N GLU A 58 -6.45 16.24 7.77
CA GLU A 58 -6.49 14.93 8.42
C GLU A 58 -5.10 14.26 8.48
N TYR A 59 -4.22 14.59 7.52
CA TYR A 59 -2.87 14.03 7.43
C TYR A 59 -1.78 14.96 7.96
N TYR A 60 -2.10 16.05 8.66
CA TYR A 60 -1.11 17.03 9.11
C TYR A 60 0.02 16.41 9.94
N GLU A 61 -0.31 15.60 10.96
CA GLU A 61 0.70 14.94 11.80
C GLU A 61 1.49 13.89 11.01
N LEU A 62 0.83 13.14 10.13
CA LEU A 62 1.50 12.19 9.24
C LEU A 62 2.50 12.89 8.30
N ARG A 63 2.13 14.02 7.69
CA ARG A 63 3.03 14.81 6.83
C ARG A 63 4.27 15.29 7.57
N LYS A 64 4.12 15.70 8.84
CA LYS A 64 5.26 16.13 9.68
C LYS A 64 6.21 14.97 9.94
N LEU A 65 5.68 13.80 10.28
CA LEU A 65 6.48 12.60 10.49
C LEU A 65 7.17 12.13 9.22
N LEU A 66 6.45 12.09 8.08
CA LEU A 66 7.03 11.72 6.79
C LEU A 66 8.17 12.66 6.40
N LYS A 67 7.97 13.97 6.58
CA LYS A 67 9.02 14.96 6.33
C LYS A 67 10.25 14.75 7.21
N ALA A 68 10.06 14.40 8.48
CA ALA A 68 11.14 14.15 9.42
C ALA A 68 11.90 12.85 9.11
N ALA A 69 11.17 11.79 8.74
CA ALA A 69 11.73 10.47 8.47
C ALA A 69 12.32 10.32 7.06
N SER A 70 11.93 11.17 6.09
CA SER A 70 12.31 10.93 4.70
C SER A 70 13.79 11.21 4.39
N THR A 71 14.34 10.46 3.42
CA THR A 71 15.61 10.81 2.77
C THR A 71 15.46 12.09 1.93
N LYS A 72 16.56 12.61 1.37
CA LYS A 72 16.54 13.75 0.45
C LYS A 72 15.63 13.51 -0.76
N GLU A 73 15.53 12.26 -1.20
CA GLU A 73 14.71 11.79 -2.33
C GLU A 73 13.27 11.48 -1.89
N LYS A 74 12.82 11.98 -0.74
CA LYS A 74 11.49 11.73 -0.16
C LYS A 74 11.17 10.23 0.05
N THR A 75 12.16 9.40 0.38
CA THR A 75 11.95 7.98 0.68
C THR A 75 11.84 7.74 2.17
N VAL A 76 10.81 7.02 2.62
CA VAL A 76 10.61 6.64 4.03
C VAL A 76 10.61 5.12 4.16
N ILE A 77 11.25 4.56 5.19
CA ILE A 77 11.15 3.14 5.51
C ILE A 77 9.98 2.97 6.47
N LEU A 78 9.04 2.11 6.12
CA LEU A 78 7.82 1.84 6.86
C LEU A 78 7.87 0.42 7.41
N THR A 79 7.32 0.22 8.60
CA THR A 79 7.01 -1.11 9.15
C THR A 79 5.75 -1.01 10.00
N TYR A 80 4.93 -2.06 10.03
CA TYR A 80 3.78 -2.16 10.94
C TYR A 80 4.17 -2.86 12.23
N LEU A 81 3.60 -2.42 13.36
CA LEU A 81 3.87 -3.00 14.67
C LEU A 81 2.58 -3.12 15.48
N ASN A 82 2.37 -4.29 16.10
CA ASN A 82 1.31 -4.55 17.06
C ASN A 82 1.90 -4.93 18.43
N GLU A 83 1.06 -4.99 19.46
CA GLU A 83 1.42 -5.32 20.84
C GLU A 83 2.25 -6.61 20.93
N ALA A 84 1.78 -7.68 20.25
CA ALA A 84 2.43 -9.00 20.28
C ALA A 84 3.89 -8.95 19.76
N TRP A 85 4.14 -8.15 18.72
CA TRP A 85 5.47 -7.98 18.12
C TRP A 85 6.30 -6.88 18.78
N ALA A 86 5.69 -6.03 19.60
CA ALA A 86 6.35 -4.98 20.38
C ALA A 86 6.87 -5.49 21.73
N ALA A 87 6.43 -6.65 22.19
CA ALA A 87 6.83 -7.22 23.48
C ALA A 87 8.37 -7.26 23.64
N PRO A 88 8.91 -7.04 24.86
CA PRO A 88 10.35 -7.09 25.09
C PRO A 88 10.97 -8.44 24.67
N ASN A 89 12.14 -8.39 24.02
CA ASN A 89 12.88 -9.53 23.46
C ASN A 89 12.12 -10.31 22.38
N SER A 90 11.12 -9.67 21.76
CA SER A 90 10.36 -10.23 20.64
C SER A 90 10.95 -9.79 19.29
N ILE A 91 10.17 -9.99 18.22
CA ILE A 91 10.61 -9.82 16.84
C ILE A 91 11.09 -8.41 16.51
N PHE A 92 10.46 -7.38 17.10
CA PHE A 92 10.83 -6.00 16.81
C PHE A 92 12.21 -5.63 17.37
N ASP A 93 12.62 -6.20 18.50
CA ASP A 93 13.96 -5.96 19.05
C ASP A 93 15.05 -6.56 18.12
N ILE A 94 14.79 -7.75 17.54
CA ILE A 94 15.67 -8.40 16.55
C ILE A 94 15.72 -7.60 15.25
N PHE A 95 14.57 -7.13 14.78
CA PHE A 95 14.46 -6.25 13.62
C PHE A 95 15.36 -5.02 13.78
N LEU A 96 15.23 -4.29 14.89
CA LEU A 96 16.06 -3.11 15.16
C LEU A 96 17.54 -3.46 15.33
N GLU A 97 17.87 -4.59 15.97
CA GLU A 97 19.24 -5.07 16.07
C GLU A 97 19.86 -5.31 14.70
N SER A 98 19.11 -5.90 13.76
CA SER A 98 19.60 -6.15 12.40
C SER A 98 20.02 -4.86 11.69
N PHE A 99 19.22 -3.79 11.80
CA PHE A 99 19.63 -2.48 11.29
C PHE A 99 20.93 -1.97 11.93
N ARG A 100 21.10 -2.15 13.25
CA ARG A 100 22.27 -1.63 13.97
C ARG A 100 23.56 -2.33 13.59
N ILE A 101 23.50 -3.64 13.35
CA ILE A 101 24.70 -4.47 13.11
C ILE A 101 24.93 -4.80 11.63
N GLY A 102 23.94 -4.54 10.77
CA GLY A 102 24.09 -4.72 9.34
C GLY A 102 25.14 -3.77 8.74
N ASN A 103 25.69 -4.17 7.61
CA ASN A 103 26.74 -3.42 6.93
C ASN A 103 26.15 -2.18 6.25
N ASN A 104 26.49 -1.00 6.78
CA ASN A 104 25.98 0.30 6.35
C ASN A 104 24.46 0.47 6.53
N THR A 105 23.82 -0.21 7.51
CA THR A 105 22.36 -0.10 7.71
C THR A 105 21.96 0.78 8.89
N ALA A 106 22.86 1.04 9.85
CA ALA A 106 22.48 1.69 11.11
C ALA A 106 21.86 3.09 10.92
N TYR A 107 22.33 3.86 9.93
CA TYR A 107 21.80 5.19 9.63
C TYR A 107 20.35 5.15 9.13
N LEU A 108 19.90 4.02 8.58
CA LEU A 108 18.55 3.85 8.05
C LEU A 108 17.48 3.88 9.15
N LEU A 109 17.86 3.66 10.42
CA LEU A 109 16.95 3.85 11.55
C LEU A 109 16.48 5.31 11.70
N ASN A 110 17.24 6.28 11.20
CA ASN A 110 16.80 7.67 11.13
C ASN A 110 15.70 7.88 10.08
N HIS A 111 15.47 6.89 9.21
CA HIS A 111 14.47 6.92 8.15
C HIS A 111 13.34 5.93 8.36
N LEU A 112 13.34 5.22 9.50
CA LEU A 112 12.32 4.26 9.88
C LEU A 112 11.15 4.96 10.58
N LEU A 113 9.97 4.91 9.96
CA LEU A 113 8.69 5.28 10.53
C LEU A 113 7.88 4.01 10.83
N VAL A 114 7.66 3.76 12.12
CA VAL A 114 6.89 2.61 12.59
C VAL A 114 5.42 3.00 12.69
N ILE A 115 4.55 2.22 12.04
CA ILE A 115 3.11 2.37 12.09
C ILE A 115 2.56 1.41 13.15
N ALA A 116 2.29 1.94 14.34
CA ALA A 116 1.66 1.20 15.43
C ALA A 116 0.15 1.11 15.22
N VAL A 117 -0.41 -0.09 15.42
CA VAL A 117 -1.86 -0.33 15.25
C VAL A 117 -2.63 -0.36 16.56
N ASP A 118 -1.94 -0.25 17.69
CA ASP A 118 -2.48 -0.19 19.04
C ASP A 118 -1.60 0.69 19.96
N ASP A 119 -2.15 1.09 21.11
CA ASP A 119 -1.51 2.03 22.03
C ASP A 119 -0.25 1.45 22.71
N ASP A 120 -0.18 0.12 22.93
CA ASP A 120 0.95 -0.54 23.57
C ASP A 120 2.16 -0.62 22.63
N ALA A 121 1.93 -1.01 21.37
CA ALA A 121 2.92 -0.95 20.30
C ALA A 121 3.44 0.47 20.08
N TYR A 122 2.55 1.46 20.13
CA TYR A 122 2.92 2.86 19.96
C TYR A 122 3.79 3.35 21.12
N THR A 123 3.38 3.06 22.36
CA THR A 123 4.16 3.40 23.57
C THR A 123 5.54 2.76 23.51
N ARG A 124 5.61 1.47 23.16
CA ARG A 124 6.89 0.78 22.99
C ARG A 124 7.74 1.42 21.90
N CYS A 125 7.17 1.69 20.74
CA CYS A 125 7.86 2.32 19.61
C CYS A 125 8.56 3.62 20.04
N GLN A 126 7.85 4.48 20.78
CA GLN A 126 8.36 5.78 21.23
C GLN A 126 9.58 5.67 22.15
N THR A 127 9.77 4.52 22.81
CA THR A 127 10.96 4.25 23.64
C THR A 127 12.17 3.77 22.84
N LEU A 128 11.98 3.32 21.60
CA LEU A 128 12.99 2.59 20.83
C LEU A 128 13.47 3.31 19.57
N VAL A 129 12.58 4.06 18.91
CA VAL A 129 12.85 4.74 17.63
C VAL A 129 12.28 6.15 17.62
N SER A 130 12.77 6.99 16.71
CA SER A 130 12.41 8.40 16.68
C SER A 130 11.06 8.71 16.03
N HIS A 131 10.55 7.81 15.18
CA HIS A 131 9.37 8.10 14.35
C HIS A 131 8.34 6.99 14.50
N CYS A 132 7.25 7.33 15.19
CA CYS A 132 6.13 6.45 15.46
C CYS A 132 4.85 7.13 15.03
N TYR A 133 3.97 6.41 14.34
CA TYR A 133 2.64 6.88 13.98
C TYR A 133 1.60 5.88 14.46
N LEU A 134 0.58 6.38 15.16
CA LEU A 134 -0.50 5.56 15.67
C LEU A 134 -1.66 5.54 14.67
N LEU A 135 -1.82 4.41 13.98
CA LEU A 135 -2.92 4.18 13.04
C LEU A 135 -4.13 3.65 13.80
N LYS A 136 -4.89 4.54 14.46
CA LYS A 136 -6.12 4.16 15.16
C LYS A 136 -7.20 3.74 14.16
N THR A 137 -7.75 2.56 14.37
CA THR A 137 -9.00 2.09 13.76
C THR A 137 -10.02 1.75 14.84
N ASN A 138 -11.31 1.71 14.51
CA ASN A 138 -12.35 1.30 15.45
C ASN A 138 -12.15 -0.14 15.98
N GLU A 139 -11.30 -0.93 15.32
CA GLU A 139 -10.97 -2.32 15.63
C GLU A 139 -9.58 -2.48 16.26
N SER A 140 -8.90 -1.38 16.64
CA SER A 140 -7.52 -1.41 17.15
C SER A 140 -7.31 -2.42 18.28
N SER A 141 -8.31 -2.62 19.16
CA SER A 141 -8.25 -3.62 20.23
C SER A 141 -8.27 -5.08 19.72
N ALA A 142 -8.93 -5.36 18.61
CA ALA A 142 -8.93 -6.68 17.98
C ALA A 142 -7.63 -6.91 17.18
N ILE A 143 -7.05 -5.85 16.63
CA ILE A 143 -5.84 -5.85 15.80
C ILE A 143 -4.54 -5.85 16.65
N ALA A 144 -4.63 -5.43 17.91
CA ALA A 144 -3.51 -5.43 18.87
C ALA A 144 -2.91 -6.84 19.07
N HIS A 145 -3.76 -7.87 19.07
CA HIS A 145 -3.33 -9.25 19.19
C HIS A 145 -2.99 -9.89 17.84
N GLN A 146 -2.24 -10.98 17.85
CA GLN A 146 -1.93 -11.74 16.64
C GLN A 146 -3.24 -12.25 16.00
N ALA A 147 -3.60 -11.69 14.84
CA ALA A 147 -4.73 -12.18 14.06
C ALA A 147 -4.39 -13.57 13.52
N ASN A 148 -5.32 -14.51 13.69
CA ASN A 148 -5.18 -15.84 13.07
C ASN A 148 -5.19 -15.68 11.55
N PHE A 149 -4.26 -16.39 10.90
CA PHE A 149 -4.05 -16.32 9.46
C PHE A 149 -5.35 -16.58 8.69
N MET A 150 -5.59 -15.77 7.65
CA MET A 150 -6.77 -15.83 6.75
C MET A 150 -8.15 -15.66 7.40
N THR A 151 -8.21 -15.20 8.65
CA THR A 151 -9.47 -14.75 9.24
C THR A 151 -9.97 -13.44 8.60
N PRO A 152 -11.28 -13.12 8.69
CA PRO A 152 -11.80 -11.84 8.19
C PRO A 152 -11.08 -10.62 8.77
N LEU A 153 -10.70 -10.67 10.05
CA LEU A 153 -9.92 -9.62 10.72
C LEU A 153 -8.51 -9.49 10.12
N TYR A 154 -7.84 -10.63 9.88
CA TYR A 154 -6.53 -10.66 9.21
C TYR A 154 -6.60 -9.99 7.82
N LEU A 155 -7.58 -10.38 7.01
CA LEU A 155 -7.77 -9.78 5.68
C LEU A 155 -8.04 -8.28 5.78
N ASP A 156 -8.90 -7.84 6.70
CA ASP A 156 -9.21 -6.42 6.88
C ASP A 156 -7.97 -5.60 7.26
N ILE A 157 -7.13 -6.12 8.16
CA ILE A 157 -5.85 -5.50 8.53
C ILE A 157 -4.98 -5.28 7.29
N LEU A 158 -4.75 -6.32 6.49
CA LEU A 158 -3.86 -6.25 5.33
C LEU A 158 -4.36 -5.25 4.28
N TRP A 159 -5.67 -5.25 4.02
CA TRP A 159 -6.27 -4.29 3.10
C TRP A 159 -6.19 -2.84 3.62
N ARG A 160 -6.29 -2.61 4.92
CA ARG A 160 -6.07 -1.28 5.52
C ARG A 160 -4.62 -0.83 5.44
N ARG A 161 -3.68 -1.75 5.64
CA ARG A 161 -2.24 -1.47 5.45
C ARG A 161 -1.99 -1.01 4.02
N LEU A 162 -2.54 -1.73 3.04
CA LEU A 162 -2.43 -1.36 1.63
C LEU A 162 -3.03 0.03 1.35
N ALA A 163 -4.22 0.33 1.89
CA ALA A 163 -4.85 1.64 1.75
C ALA A 163 -4.02 2.76 2.39
N PHE A 164 -3.38 2.49 3.54
CA PHE A 164 -2.46 3.45 4.16
C PHE A 164 -1.26 3.74 3.25
N LEU A 165 -0.69 2.73 2.58
CA LEU A 165 0.39 2.93 1.61
C LEU A 165 -0.04 3.78 0.41
N GLN A 166 -1.29 3.65 -0.06
CA GLN A 166 -1.86 4.55 -1.07
C GLN A 166 -1.85 6.02 -0.60
N THR A 167 -2.18 6.27 0.68
CA THR A 167 -2.09 7.61 1.27
C THR A 167 -0.66 8.14 1.21
N ILE A 168 0.36 7.34 1.57
CA ILE A 168 1.77 7.75 1.50
C ILE A 168 2.16 8.21 0.09
N LEU A 169 1.74 7.46 -0.94
CA LEU A 169 2.01 7.84 -2.34
C LEU A 169 1.31 9.16 -2.70
N THR A 170 0.05 9.34 -2.27
CA THR A 170 -0.73 10.56 -2.52
C THR A 170 -0.14 11.78 -1.80
N LEU A 171 0.57 11.57 -0.69
CA LEU A 171 1.34 12.59 0.03
C LEU A 171 2.72 12.87 -0.61
N GLU A 172 3.01 12.30 -1.78
CA GLU A 172 4.24 12.48 -2.56
C GLU A 172 5.53 11.91 -1.93
N TYR A 173 5.41 10.82 -1.15
CA TYR A 173 6.57 10.11 -0.61
C TYR A 173 6.77 8.76 -1.27
N ASN A 174 8.01 8.46 -1.63
CA ASN A 174 8.43 7.09 -1.93
C ASN A 174 8.48 6.32 -0.61
N PHE A 175 8.32 5.00 -0.67
CA PHE A 175 8.49 4.19 0.52
C PHE A 175 9.21 2.88 0.25
N ILE A 176 9.90 2.39 1.28
CA ILE A 176 10.23 0.99 1.45
C ILE A 176 9.28 0.47 2.52
N ILE A 177 8.51 -0.58 2.26
CA ILE A 177 7.83 -1.32 3.32
C ILE A 177 8.68 -2.54 3.65
N THR A 178 8.84 -2.82 4.94
CA THR A 178 9.49 -4.02 5.44
C THR A 178 8.63 -4.59 6.55
N ASP A 179 8.37 -5.89 6.53
CA ASP A 179 7.79 -6.58 7.67
C ASP A 179 8.83 -6.71 8.79
N THR A 180 8.36 -6.85 10.02
CA THR A 180 9.22 -6.95 11.21
C THR A 180 10.00 -8.27 11.26
N ASP A 181 9.62 -9.26 10.47
CA ASP A 181 10.30 -10.54 10.27
C ASP A 181 11.27 -10.54 9.07
N VAL A 182 11.70 -9.36 8.64
CA VAL A 182 12.80 -9.18 7.68
C VAL A 182 14.07 -8.76 8.41
N VAL A 183 15.15 -9.53 8.22
CA VAL A 183 16.48 -9.20 8.75
C VAL A 183 17.23 -8.35 7.74
N TRP A 184 17.82 -7.26 8.20
CA TRP A 184 18.63 -6.36 7.39
C TRP A 184 20.12 -6.65 7.59
N PHE A 185 20.80 -7.05 6.52
CA PHE A 185 22.22 -7.40 6.52
C PHE A 185 23.09 -6.33 5.86
N ARG A 186 22.56 -5.63 4.84
CA ARG A 186 23.30 -4.61 4.09
C ARG A 186 22.35 -3.56 3.55
N ASP A 187 22.86 -2.33 3.41
CA ASP A 187 22.16 -1.23 2.76
C ASP A 187 21.59 -1.64 1.39
N PRO A 188 20.26 -1.64 1.20
CA PRO A 188 19.65 -2.02 -0.07
C PRO A 188 19.53 -0.87 -1.08
N PHE A 189 19.73 0.39 -0.67
CA PHE A 189 19.54 1.56 -1.55
C PHE A 189 20.31 1.49 -2.87
N PRO A 190 21.57 1.00 -2.90
CA PRO A 190 22.30 0.81 -4.16
C PRO A 190 21.58 -0.07 -5.20
N HIS A 191 20.70 -0.98 -4.77
CA HIS A 191 19.95 -1.88 -5.66
C HIS A 191 18.63 -1.30 -6.19
N PHE A 192 18.13 -0.20 -5.60
CA PHE A 192 16.93 0.51 -6.05
C PHE A 192 17.23 1.62 -7.04
N ILE A 193 18.36 2.31 -6.86
CA ILE A 193 18.71 3.55 -7.59
C ILE A 193 19.05 3.26 -9.06
N THR A 194 19.50 2.05 -9.38
CA THR A 194 19.99 1.68 -10.72
C THR A 194 18.91 1.56 -11.79
N ASP A 195 17.63 1.64 -11.43
CA ASP A 195 16.51 1.31 -12.31
C ASP A 195 15.33 2.29 -12.11
N ASP A 196 14.61 2.59 -13.20
CA ASP A 196 13.50 3.54 -13.25
C ASP A 196 12.11 2.92 -12.98
N SER A 197 12.08 1.72 -12.37
CA SER A 197 10.85 1.00 -12.02
C SER A 197 9.99 1.73 -11.00
N ASP A 198 8.69 1.61 -11.16
CA ASP A 198 7.70 2.27 -10.32
C ASP A 198 7.46 1.49 -9.02
N PHE A 199 7.42 0.16 -9.13
CA PHE A 199 7.08 -0.79 -8.07
C PHE A 199 8.07 -1.95 -8.07
N GLN A 200 8.80 -2.12 -6.97
CA GLN A 200 9.79 -3.18 -6.81
C GLN A 200 9.40 -4.08 -5.63
N THR A 201 9.35 -5.39 -5.84
CA THR A 201 8.89 -6.36 -4.82
C THR A 201 9.88 -7.51 -4.67
N SER A 202 10.14 -7.95 -3.44
CA SER A 202 10.87 -9.19 -3.18
C SER A 202 10.06 -10.39 -3.69
N CYS A 203 10.66 -11.58 -3.70
CA CYS A 203 10.01 -12.77 -4.24
C CYS A 203 10.21 -13.96 -3.32
N ASP A 204 9.17 -14.79 -3.19
CA ASP A 204 9.31 -16.13 -2.60
C ASP A 204 10.08 -17.05 -3.55
N ARG A 205 9.86 -16.87 -4.86
CA ARG A 205 10.56 -17.56 -5.95
C ARG A 205 10.87 -16.58 -7.06
N PHE A 206 12.16 -16.34 -7.26
CA PHE A 206 12.69 -15.57 -8.38
C PHE A 206 13.00 -16.50 -9.55
N ASN A 207 12.46 -16.21 -10.73
CA ASN A 207 12.60 -17.05 -11.91
C ASN A 207 13.84 -16.71 -12.77
N GLY A 208 14.59 -15.67 -12.39
CA GLY A 208 15.79 -15.22 -13.11
C GLY A 208 15.57 -13.97 -13.97
N ASP A 209 14.32 -13.62 -14.29
CA ASP A 209 13.97 -12.41 -15.04
C ASP A 209 13.24 -11.42 -14.12
N GLN A 210 13.89 -10.28 -13.87
CA GLN A 210 13.37 -9.24 -12.98
C GLN A 210 12.15 -8.48 -13.51
N TYR A 211 11.79 -8.65 -14.79
CA TYR A 211 10.61 -7.99 -15.39
C TYR A 211 9.49 -8.95 -15.77
N ASP A 212 9.71 -10.26 -15.56
CA ASP A 212 8.68 -11.26 -15.84
C ASP A 212 7.60 -11.24 -14.74
N LEU A 213 6.38 -10.88 -15.13
CA LEU A 213 5.22 -10.87 -14.24
C LEU A 213 4.89 -12.26 -13.67
N ASN A 214 5.43 -13.36 -14.22
CA ASN A 214 5.23 -14.71 -13.69
C ASN A 214 6.04 -15.02 -12.42
N ASN A 215 6.89 -14.11 -11.93
CA ASN A 215 7.51 -14.23 -10.61
C ASN A 215 6.45 -14.31 -9.50
N PHE A 216 6.82 -14.92 -8.36
CA PHE A 216 5.97 -14.99 -7.17
C PHE A 216 6.40 -13.91 -6.15
N PRO A 217 5.75 -12.74 -6.16
CA PRO A 217 6.10 -11.61 -5.30
C PRO A 217 5.80 -11.91 -3.85
N ASN A 218 6.63 -11.35 -2.98
CA ASN A 218 6.46 -11.30 -1.55
C ASN A 218 6.28 -9.83 -1.12
N MET A 219 5.31 -9.57 -0.25
CA MET A 219 4.96 -8.22 0.17
C MET A 219 5.59 -7.76 1.47
N GLY A 220 6.35 -8.64 2.13
CA GLY A 220 7.12 -8.28 3.31
C GLY A 220 8.32 -7.39 3.02
N PHE A 221 8.67 -7.19 1.74
CA PHE A 221 9.67 -6.17 1.38
C PHE A 221 9.41 -5.57 -0.01
N LEU A 222 9.02 -4.29 -0.07
CA LEU A 222 8.77 -3.56 -1.32
C LEU A 222 9.48 -2.21 -1.32
N PHE A 223 9.86 -1.73 -2.50
CA PHE A 223 10.22 -0.33 -2.73
C PHE A 223 9.32 0.26 -3.82
N VAL A 224 8.63 1.36 -3.51
CA VAL A 224 7.64 1.98 -4.40
C VAL A 224 7.91 3.46 -4.51
N ARG A 225 7.93 3.95 -5.75
CA ARG A 225 8.09 5.37 -6.07
C ARG A 225 6.73 6.05 -6.10
N SER A 226 6.60 7.22 -5.49
CA SER A 226 5.41 8.05 -5.65
C SER A 226 5.41 8.71 -7.03
N ASN A 227 4.43 8.35 -7.83
CA ASN A 227 4.11 9.00 -9.09
C ASN A 227 2.66 8.69 -9.49
N ASN A 228 2.19 9.31 -10.57
CA ASN A 228 0.81 9.16 -11.03
C ASN A 228 0.45 7.70 -11.40
N ARG A 229 1.40 6.87 -11.84
CA ARG A 229 1.14 5.46 -12.17
C ARG A 229 0.94 4.64 -10.91
N THR A 230 1.82 4.78 -9.92
CA THR A 230 1.72 4.02 -8.66
C THR A 230 0.53 4.44 -7.83
N ILE A 231 0.17 5.73 -7.78
CA ILE A 231 -1.03 6.22 -7.08
C ILE A 231 -2.28 5.56 -7.68
N LYS A 232 -2.43 5.58 -9.01
CA LYS A 232 -3.56 4.93 -9.70
C LYS A 232 -3.55 3.42 -9.57
N PHE A 233 -2.37 2.81 -9.57
CA PHE A 233 -2.24 1.37 -9.38
C PHE A 233 -2.66 0.93 -7.98
N TYR A 234 -2.23 1.65 -6.93
CA TYR A 234 -2.66 1.37 -5.56
C TYR A 234 -4.16 1.59 -5.38
N ASP A 235 -4.75 2.60 -6.02
CA ASP A 235 -6.21 2.79 -6.04
C ASP A 235 -6.95 1.59 -6.65
N PHE A 236 -6.48 1.11 -7.80
CA PHE A 236 -7.00 -0.10 -8.44
C PHE A 236 -6.83 -1.34 -7.56
N TRP A 237 -5.66 -1.50 -6.94
CA TRP A 237 -5.35 -2.65 -6.12
C TRP A 237 -6.19 -2.68 -4.85
N VAL A 238 -6.29 -1.57 -4.10
CA VAL A 238 -7.19 -1.45 -2.93
C VAL A 238 -8.64 -1.75 -3.34
N SER A 239 -9.09 -1.21 -4.47
CA SER A 239 -10.44 -1.45 -5.00
C SER A 239 -10.69 -2.91 -5.37
N SER A 240 -9.66 -3.65 -5.75
CA SER A 240 -9.76 -5.07 -6.13
C SER A 240 -10.24 -5.97 -4.99
N ARG A 241 -10.17 -5.53 -3.72
CA ARG A 241 -10.77 -6.21 -2.57
C ARG A 241 -12.23 -6.60 -2.80
N HIS A 242 -13.01 -5.78 -3.52
CA HIS A 242 -14.41 -6.09 -3.83
C HIS A 242 -14.56 -7.27 -4.80
N SER A 243 -13.59 -7.45 -5.69
CA SER A 243 -13.55 -8.59 -6.63
C SER A 243 -12.93 -9.83 -6.00
N TYR A 244 -12.05 -9.65 -5.01
CA TYR A 244 -11.32 -10.70 -4.31
C TYR A 244 -11.51 -10.64 -2.79
N PRO A 245 -12.75 -10.72 -2.26
CA PRO A 245 -13.04 -10.47 -0.84
C PRO A 245 -12.45 -11.53 0.11
N HIS A 246 -12.03 -12.68 -0.42
CA HIS A 246 -11.45 -13.80 0.33
C HIS A 246 -9.94 -13.95 0.13
N LEU A 247 -9.32 -13.08 -0.66
CA LEU A 247 -7.87 -13.05 -0.84
C LEU A 247 -7.26 -11.95 0.02
N HIS A 248 -6.05 -12.22 0.52
CA HIS A 248 -5.20 -11.16 1.02
C HIS A 248 -4.61 -10.36 -0.15
N GLU A 249 -4.03 -9.21 0.16
CA GLU A 249 -3.49 -8.24 -0.79
C GLU A 249 -2.39 -8.81 -1.72
N GLN A 250 -1.50 -9.67 -1.22
CA GLN A 250 -0.47 -10.33 -2.03
C GLN A 250 -1.06 -11.32 -3.06
N ASP A 251 -2.06 -12.11 -2.67
CA ASP A 251 -2.74 -13.02 -3.58
C ASP A 251 -3.60 -12.27 -4.60
N ALA A 252 -4.25 -11.18 -4.18
CA ALA A 252 -4.93 -10.27 -5.09
C ALA A 252 -3.94 -9.65 -6.09
N PHE A 253 -2.76 -9.21 -5.66
CA PHE A 253 -1.71 -8.70 -6.53
C PHE A 253 -1.27 -9.72 -7.59
N ASN A 254 -1.11 -10.98 -7.20
CA ASN A 254 -0.80 -12.06 -8.13
C ASN A 254 -1.86 -12.22 -9.24
N ARG A 255 -3.13 -11.90 -8.95
CA ARG A 255 -4.20 -11.85 -9.96
C ARG A 255 -4.10 -10.60 -10.81
N ILE A 256 -4.07 -9.43 -10.17
CA ILE A 256 -4.24 -8.14 -10.87
C ILE A 256 -3.01 -7.67 -11.62
N LYS A 257 -1.80 -8.18 -11.32
CA LYS A 257 -0.58 -7.81 -12.04
C LYS A 257 -0.63 -8.13 -13.54
N HIS A 258 -1.49 -9.08 -13.94
CA HIS A 258 -1.76 -9.44 -15.33
C HIS A 258 -2.98 -8.73 -15.93
N ASP A 259 -3.69 -7.90 -15.15
CA ASP A 259 -4.86 -7.18 -15.61
C ASP A 259 -4.46 -6.14 -16.68
N PRO A 260 -5.23 -6.00 -17.78
CA PRO A 260 -4.97 -4.98 -18.80
C PRO A 260 -4.83 -3.56 -18.25
N VAL A 261 -5.47 -3.23 -17.14
CA VAL A 261 -5.33 -1.94 -16.45
C VAL A 261 -3.87 -1.66 -16.08
N VAL A 262 -3.11 -2.66 -15.62
CA VAL A 262 -1.70 -2.48 -15.25
C VAL A 262 -0.85 -2.09 -16.45
N ALA A 263 -1.08 -2.74 -17.59
CA ALA A 263 -0.41 -2.40 -18.86
C ALA A 263 -0.83 -1.01 -19.37
N LEU A 264 -2.11 -0.65 -19.25
CA LEU A 264 -2.63 0.67 -19.65
C LEU A 264 -2.07 1.81 -18.80
N LEU A 265 -1.82 1.58 -17.52
CA LEU A 265 -1.13 2.54 -16.63
C LEU A 265 0.34 2.70 -17.02
N GLY A 266 0.92 1.74 -17.76
CA GLY A 266 2.34 1.69 -18.06
C GLY A 266 3.19 1.48 -16.81
N LEU A 267 2.65 0.77 -15.81
CA LEU A 267 3.34 0.52 -14.54
C LEU A 267 4.60 -0.32 -14.77
N LYS A 268 5.74 0.17 -14.31
CA LYS A 268 7.00 -0.55 -14.37
C LYS A 268 7.21 -1.38 -13.11
N VAL A 269 6.93 -2.67 -13.20
CA VAL A 269 7.11 -3.63 -12.10
C VAL A 269 8.47 -4.30 -12.23
N ARG A 270 9.20 -4.40 -11.11
CA ARG A 270 10.44 -5.16 -11.00
C ARG A 270 10.39 -6.14 -9.84
N PHE A 271 10.80 -7.36 -10.11
CA PHE A 271 10.95 -8.43 -9.14
C PHE A 271 12.41 -8.50 -8.70
N MET A 272 12.64 -8.38 -7.41
CA MET A 272 13.98 -8.25 -6.85
C MET A 272 14.67 -9.62 -6.77
N ASN A 273 15.91 -9.68 -7.23
CA ASN A 273 16.70 -10.91 -7.23
C ASN A 273 16.98 -11.39 -5.79
N THR A 274 16.69 -12.66 -5.52
CA THR A 274 16.87 -13.33 -4.23
C THR A 274 18.31 -13.39 -3.75
N ASP A 275 19.31 -13.18 -4.61
CA ASP A 275 20.71 -13.03 -4.21
C ASP A 275 20.94 -11.81 -3.29
N TYR A 276 20.11 -10.77 -3.44
CA TYR A 276 20.15 -9.53 -2.65
C TYR A 276 18.97 -9.44 -1.69
N PHE A 277 17.76 -9.76 -2.14
CA PHE A 277 16.52 -9.66 -1.38
C PHE A 277 15.96 -11.07 -1.18
N SER A 278 16.61 -11.81 -0.28
CA SER A 278 16.34 -13.24 -0.10
C SER A 278 14.98 -13.49 0.53
N GLY A 279 14.30 -14.53 0.04
CA GLY A 279 13.26 -15.20 0.81
C GLY A 279 13.86 -16.42 1.48
N PHE A 280 13.28 -16.86 2.60
CA PHE A 280 13.70 -18.10 3.26
C PHE A 280 13.70 -19.33 2.33
N CYS A 281 12.79 -19.37 1.34
CA CYS A 281 12.69 -20.45 0.36
C CYS A 281 13.74 -20.36 -0.77
N SER A 282 14.41 -19.22 -0.92
CA SER A 282 15.46 -18.96 -1.90
C SER A 282 16.57 -18.12 -1.26
N PRO A 283 17.27 -18.65 -0.23
CA PRO A 283 18.26 -17.88 0.50
C PRO A 283 19.49 -17.63 -0.39
N SER A 284 20.03 -16.42 -0.33
CA SER A 284 21.29 -16.08 -1.01
C SER A 284 22.42 -16.98 -0.50
N ARG A 285 23.28 -17.44 -1.42
CA ARG A 285 24.48 -18.21 -1.08
C ARG A 285 25.70 -17.33 -0.83
N ASP A 286 25.56 -16.01 -0.97
CA ASP A 286 26.65 -15.05 -0.89
C ASP A 286 26.33 -13.97 0.15
N PHE A 287 26.90 -14.13 1.34
CA PHE A 287 26.79 -13.17 2.44
C PHE A 287 27.39 -11.80 2.09
N ASN A 288 28.25 -11.71 1.06
CA ASN A 288 28.76 -10.42 0.60
C ASN A 288 27.71 -9.63 -0.19
N LYS A 289 26.70 -10.30 -0.75
CA LYS A 289 25.65 -9.67 -1.57
C LYS A 289 24.36 -9.41 -0.80
N VAL A 290 23.95 -10.35 0.05
CA VAL A 290 22.63 -10.30 0.69
C VAL A 290 22.38 -8.96 1.42
N CYS A 291 21.26 -8.32 1.10
CA CYS A 291 20.79 -7.08 1.72
C CYS A 291 19.75 -7.37 2.78
N THR A 292 18.75 -8.18 2.45
CA THR A 292 17.68 -8.55 3.37
C THR A 292 17.32 -10.03 3.22
N MET A 293 16.78 -10.62 4.29
CA MET A 293 16.09 -11.91 4.20
C MET A 293 14.82 -11.93 5.02
N HIS A 294 13.73 -12.37 4.40
CA HIS A 294 12.42 -12.57 5.05
C HIS A 294 12.31 -13.99 5.62
N TYR A 295 11.90 -14.11 6.89
CA TYR A 295 11.73 -15.40 7.59
C TYR A 295 10.33 -15.55 8.15
N SER A 296 9.85 -16.80 8.26
CA SER A 296 8.51 -17.09 8.80
C SER A 296 8.45 -17.32 10.32
N LYS A 297 9.61 -17.44 10.99
CA LYS A 297 9.69 -17.83 12.41
C LYS A 297 10.75 -17.03 13.16
N ILE A 298 10.41 -16.64 14.39
CA ILE A 298 11.32 -15.88 15.27
C ILE A 298 12.62 -16.64 15.59
N ALA A 299 12.55 -17.96 15.80
CA ALA A 299 13.76 -18.75 16.05
C ALA A 299 14.73 -18.68 14.86
N ASP A 300 14.20 -18.73 13.65
CA ASP A 300 14.97 -18.68 12.41
C ASP A 300 15.61 -17.29 12.22
N LEU A 301 14.91 -16.22 12.60
CA LEU A 301 15.46 -14.85 12.63
C LEU A 301 16.68 -14.72 13.54
N LYS A 302 16.60 -15.26 14.76
CA LYS A 302 17.72 -15.22 15.71
C LYS A 302 18.92 -15.98 15.15
N THR A 303 18.70 -17.18 14.64
CA THR A 303 19.77 -17.99 14.02
C THR A 303 20.43 -17.27 12.85
N ALA A 304 19.64 -16.67 11.96
CA ALA A 304 20.15 -15.90 10.84
C ALA A 304 21.00 -14.69 11.28
N LEU A 305 20.56 -13.99 12.31
CA LEU A 305 21.29 -12.85 12.84
C LEU A 305 22.61 -13.27 13.49
N GLU A 306 22.66 -14.42 14.16
CA GLU A 306 23.90 -14.99 14.70
C GLU A 306 24.86 -15.48 13.60
N ASP A 307 24.34 -16.09 12.52
CA ASP A 307 25.14 -16.42 11.34
C ASP A 307 25.77 -15.16 10.74
N TRP A 308 25.00 -14.07 10.65
CA TRP A 308 25.50 -12.77 10.19
C TRP A 308 26.58 -12.19 11.10
N LYS A 309 26.38 -12.21 12.42
CA LYS A 309 27.39 -11.77 13.41
C LYS A 309 28.69 -12.55 13.27
N THR A 310 28.59 -13.85 13.05
CA THR A 310 29.75 -14.72 12.82
C THR A 310 30.47 -14.35 11.52
N PHE A 311 29.71 -14.09 10.45
CA PHE A 311 30.25 -13.67 9.16
C PHE A 311 31.00 -12.34 9.23
N ILE A 312 30.41 -11.30 9.82
CA ILE A 312 31.04 -9.97 9.90
C ILE A 312 32.25 -9.95 10.86
N SER A 313 32.30 -10.87 11.81
CA SER A 313 33.43 -10.99 12.75
C SER A 313 34.58 -11.83 12.19
N ALA A 314 34.33 -12.61 11.13
CA ALA A 314 35.34 -13.47 10.54
C ALA A 314 36.31 -12.66 9.66
N ASN A 315 37.60 -12.99 9.73
CA ASN A 315 38.58 -12.46 8.80
C ASN A 315 38.36 -13.10 7.42
N GLN A 316 37.74 -12.36 6.50
CA GLN A 316 37.34 -12.92 5.19
C GLN A 316 38.51 -13.50 4.39
N SER A 317 39.74 -13.01 4.59
CA SER A 317 40.95 -13.51 3.92
C SER A 317 41.44 -14.87 4.42
N GLU A 318 40.95 -15.36 5.57
CA GLU A 318 41.39 -16.61 6.20
C GLU A 318 40.35 -17.74 6.09
N LEU A 319 39.21 -17.47 5.44
CA LEU A 319 38.15 -18.45 5.30
C LEU A 319 38.49 -19.48 4.22
N SER A 320 38.64 -20.73 4.66
CA SER A 320 38.83 -21.88 3.78
C SER A 320 37.53 -22.42 3.19
N GLN A 321 36.36 -22.02 3.73
CA GLN A 321 35.03 -22.47 3.30
C GLN A 321 34.05 -21.29 3.20
N PRO A 322 33.09 -21.34 2.24
CA PRO A 322 32.00 -20.38 2.18
C PRO A 322 31.11 -20.43 3.44
N PHE A 323 30.61 -19.27 3.86
CA PHE A 323 29.59 -19.18 4.90
C PHE A 323 28.26 -19.79 4.42
N ASN A 324 27.59 -20.51 5.32
CA ASN A 324 26.29 -21.11 5.09
C ASN A 324 25.33 -20.71 6.19
N TRP A 325 24.05 -20.57 5.85
CA TRP A 325 22.98 -20.37 6.82
C TRP A 325 22.78 -21.63 7.66
N SER A 326 22.74 -21.48 8.97
CA SER A 326 22.44 -22.53 9.95
C SER A 326 20.94 -22.77 10.10
N VAL A 327 20.11 -21.89 9.53
CA VAL A 327 18.65 -21.95 9.60
C VAL A 327 18.11 -23.19 8.86
N PRO A 328 17.12 -23.93 9.39
CA PRO A 328 16.66 -25.19 8.80
C PRO A 328 16.16 -25.03 7.35
N ASN A 329 16.67 -25.84 6.42
CA ASN A 329 16.34 -25.75 5.00
C ASN A 329 14.97 -26.36 4.62
N LYS A 330 13.95 -26.19 5.47
CA LYS A 330 12.57 -26.61 5.19
C LYS A 330 11.75 -25.40 4.82
N CYS A 331 11.75 -25.05 3.54
CA CYS A 331 10.67 -24.28 2.93
C CYS A 331 9.40 -25.13 3.04
N LEU A 332 8.77 -25.10 4.21
CA LEU A 332 7.39 -25.52 4.35
C LEU A 332 6.61 -24.47 3.57
N TYR A 333 6.02 -24.88 2.46
CA TYR A 333 5.03 -24.10 1.74
C TYR A 333 4.06 -23.51 2.76
N SER A 334 4.22 -22.24 3.15
CA SER A 334 3.16 -21.47 3.78
C SER A 334 2.17 -21.05 2.68
N PHE A 335 1.67 -22.06 1.95
CA PHE A 335 0.54 -21.97 1.04
C PHE A 335 -0.72 -22.55 1.70
N LEU A 336 -0.71 -22.70 3.02
CA LEU A 336 -1.86 -23.19 3.76
C LEU A 336 -2.08 -22.33 4.99
N GLY A 337 -2.88 -21.30 4.79
CA GLY A 337 -4.14 -21.24 5.50
C GLY A 337 -5.21 -20.63 4.62
#